data_AF-A0A8J6WCG7-F1
#
_entry.id   AF-A0A8J6WCG7-F1
#
_cell.length_a   1.000
_cell.length_b   1.000
_cell.length_c   1.000
_cell.angle_alpha   90.00
_cell.angle_beta   90.00
_cell.angle_gamma   90.00
#
_symmetry.space_group_name_H-M   'P 1'
#
loop_
_entity.id
_entity.type
_entity.pdbx_description
1 polymer ?
#
loop_
_entity_poly.entity_id
_entity_poly.type
_entity_poly.pdbx_seq_one_letter_code
_entity_poly.pdbx_strand_id
1 'polypeptide(L)'
;MSFQRYPLATVQKVSQFIRETLVLPPHEQQPSVSGEEVDDGPLPDSLNALGDLFRVGDMPEDNIPAPNTQGRWFVSTLDPAEALVKLPGLWMRPGTRLVTYLRQDANGGMGTTVALPGLLSTTEYLDDAISKVTAPDQVPKPMGALPNLMAGIDGDGSLASFLAASIFTREVREFGRFNRYARWVHHRFVAAPPQQIPWQWRTKIPEDFSPKVVLRQDAEIIVEFYTCRVQKPIALFRHLDRYPPNSYTAENQDQVIAVAGNAAS
;
A
#
# COMPACT_ATOMS: atom_id res chain seq x y z
N MET A 1 13.86 21.19 -22.04
CA MET A 1 13.04 20.62 -20.96
C MET A 1 11.66 20.37 -21.52
N SER A 2 11.16 19.15 -21.41
CA SER A 2 9.78 18.83 -21.77
C SER A 2 8.96 18.78 -20.47
N PHE A 3 7.73 19.28 -20.49
CA PHE A 3 6.83 19.13 -19.35
C PHE A 3 5.43 18.76 -19.84
N GLN A 4 4.73 17.97 -19.05
CA GLN A 4 3.36 17.59 -19.31
C GLN A 4 2.53 17.77 -18.04
N ARG A 5 1.43 18.51 -18.18
CA ARG A 5 0.40 18.62 -17.14
C ARG A 5 -0.66 17.57 -17.36
N TYR A 6 -1.21 17.07 -16.27
CA TYR A 6 -2.28 16.09 -16.28
C TYR A 6 -3.49 16.66 -15.54
N PRO A 7 -4.71 16.47 -16.07
CA PRO A 7 -5.92 16.77 -15.33
C PRO A 7 -5.94 16.02 -13.99
N LEU A 8 -6.44 16.66 -12.93
CA LEU A 8 -6.60 16.03 -11.61
C LEU A 8 -7.38 14.71 -11.71
N ALA A 9 -8.42 14.69 -12.56
CA ALA A 9 -9.25 13.51 -12.81
C ALA A 9 -8.44 12.32 -13.36
N THR A 10 -7.37 12.55 -14.11
CA THR A 10 -6.50 11.47 -14.61
C THR A 10 -5.78 10.78 -13.46
N VAL A 11 -5.18 11.56 -12.55
CA VAL A 11 -4.49 11.03 -11.37
C VAL A 11 -5.45 10.30 -10.45
N GLN A 12 -6.65 10.87 -10.24
CA GLN A 12 -7.71 10.24 -9.45
C GLN A 12 -8.15 8.89 -10.05
N LYS A 13 -8.34 8.81 -11.38
CA LYS A 13 -8.70 7.56 -12.05
C LYS A 13 -7.61 6.49 -11.91
N VAL A 14 -6.35 6.86 -12.07
CA VAL A 14 -5.22 5.94 -11.85
C VAL A 14 -5.21 5.42 -10.42
N SER A 15 -5.29 6.30 -9.42
CA SER A 15 -5.34 5.91 -8.00
C SER A 15 -6.56 5.02 -7.70
N GLN A 16 -7.74 5.39 -8.21
CA GLN A 16 -8.98 4.62 -8.01
C GLN A 16 -8.85 3.21 -8.58
N PHE A 17 -8.37 3.09 -9.83
CA PHE A 17 -8.15 1.79 -10.46
C PHE A 17 -7.20 0.90 -9.64
N ILE A 18 -6.09 1.44 -9.15
CA ILE A 18 -5.14 0.68 -8.33
C ILE A 18 -5.79 0.22 -7.03
N ARG A 19 -6.55 1.10 -6.35
CA ARG A 19 -7.27 0.76 -5.10
C ARG A 19 -8.34 -0.30 -5.30
N GLU A 20 -9.07 -0.23 -6.40
CA GLU A 20 -10.11 -1.21 -6.76
C GLU A 20 -9.51 -2.57 -7.12
N THR A 21 -8.25 -2.60 -7.59
CA THR A 21 -7.52 -3.83 -7.90
C THR A 21 -6.86 -4.42 -6.65
N LEU A 22 -6.28 -3.57 -5.78
CA LEU A 22 -5.59 -3.97 -4.56
C LEU A 22 -6.55 -4.08 -3.37
N VAL A 23 -7.55 -4.95 -3.49
CA VAL A 23 -8.52 -5.24 -2.43
C VAL A 23 -8.23 -6.62 -1.85
N LEU A 24 -8.04 -6.70 -0.54
CA LEU A 24 -7.81 -7.98 0.13
C LEU A 24 -8.99 -8.94 -0.11
N PRO A 25 -8.73 -10.19 -0.52
CA PRO A 25 -9.76 -11.21 -0.58
C PRO A 25 -10.52 -11.36 0.75
N PRO A 26 -11.82 -11.70 0.77
CA PRO A 26 -12.61 -11.78 2.00
C PRO A 26 -12.01 -12.69 3.08
N HIS A 27 -11.35 -13.77 2.67
CA HIS A 27 -10.71 -14.70 3.58
C HIS A 27 -9.42 -14.16 4.19
N GLU A 28 -8.82 -13.10 3.65
CA GLU A 28 -7.65 -12.41 4.20
C GLU A 28 -8.02 -11.13 4.95
N GLN A 29 -9.28 -10.74 4.93
CA GLN A 29 -9.78 -9.63 5.73
C GLN A 29 -9.92 -10.08 7.19
N GLN A 30 -9.80 -9.13 8.11
CA GLN A 30 -9.90 -9.42 9.53
C GLN A 30 -11.21 -10.19 9.80
N PRO A 31 -11.19 -11.30 10.55
CA PRO A 31 -12.42 -11.97 10.94
C PRO A 31 -13.29 -10.94 11.66
N SER A 32 -14.50 -10.72 11.13
CA SER A 32 -15.47 -9.82 11.73
C SER A 32 -15.60 -10.19 13.20
N VAL A 33 -15.27 -9.27 14.09
CA VAL A 33 -15.74 -9.34 15.48
C VAL A 33 -17.21 -8.92 15.43
N SER A 34 -18.04 -9.72 14.77
CA SER A 34 -19.47 -9.72 15.03
C SER A 34 -19.59 -10.21 16.46
N GLY A 35 -19.83 -9.28 17.38
CA GLY A 35 -20.39 -9.59 18.68
C GLY A 35 -21.76 -10.19 18.46
N GLU A 36 -21.80 -11.51 18.25
CA GLU A 36 -22.87 -12.32 18.77
C GLU A 36 -22.37 -12.77 20.14
N GLU A 37 -23.12 -12.38 21.16
CA GLU A 37 -23.06 -12.96 22.48
C GLU A 37 -22.95 -14.48 22.32
N VAL A 38 -21.99 -15.10 23.02
CA VAL A 38 -22.01 -16.54 23.25
C VAL A 38 -23.25 -16.80 24.10
N ASP A 39 -24.40 -16.94 23.44
CA ASP A 39 -25.56 -17.62 23.99
C ASP A 39 -25.08 -19.06 24.20
N ASP A 40 -25.14 -19.52 25.45
CA ASP A 40 -24.92 -20.92 25.83
C ASP A 40 -25.98 -21.77 25.10
N GLY A 41 -25.68 -22.13 23.85
CA GLY A 41 -26.48 -23.03 23.05
C GLY A 41 -26.58 -24.39 23.74
N PRO A 42 -27.70 -25.10 23.61
CA PRO A 42 -27.93 -26.33 24.35
C PRO A 42 -26.90 -27.40 23.97
N LEU A 43 -26.45 -28.14 24.99
CA LEU A 43 -25.54 -29.29 24.84
C LEU A 43 -26.03 -30.25 23.74
N PRO A 44 -25.13 -30.74 22.87
CA PRO A 44 -25.53 -31.54 21.73
C PRO A 44 -25.94 -32.96 22.12
N ASP A 45 -27.14 -33.37 21.72
CA ASP A 45 -27.76 -34.66 22.06
C ASP A 45 -27.32 -35.85 21.15
N SER A 46 -26.23 -35.75 20.38
CA SER A 46 -25.82 -36.89 19.53
C SER A 46 -24.33 -37.00 19.20
N LEU A 47 -23.88 -38.25 19.03
CA LEU A 47 -22.50 -38.65 18.66
C LEU A 47 -21.99 -38.07 17.34
N ASN A 48 -22.87 -37.59 16.45
CA ASN A 48 -22.45 -36.89 15.21
C ASN A 48 -21.91 -35.47 15.47
N ALA A 49 -22.19 -34.89 16.64
CA ALA A 49 -21.67 -33.58 17.06
C ALA A 49 -20.25 -33.64 17.68
N LEU A 50 -19.68 -34.84 17.86
CA LEU A 50 -18.31 -34.98 18.37
C LEU A 50 -17.25 -34.65 17.31
N GLY A 51 -17.61 -34.61 16.02
CA GLY A 51 -16.69 -34.21 14.95
C GLY A 51 -16.16 -32.78 15.11
N ASP A 52 -16.95 -31.89 15.70
CA ASP A 52 -16.54 -30.51 16.00
C ASP A 52 -15.70 -30.41 17.29
N LEU A 53 -15.81 -31.38 18.20
CA LEU A 53 -15.04 -31.43 19.44
C LEU A 53 -13.60 -31.93 19.24
N PHE A 54 -13.36 -32.72 18.17
CA PHE A 54 -12.01 -33.19 17.81
C PHE A 54 -11.16 -32.15 17.06
N ARG A 55 -11.67 -30.94 16.79
CA ARG A 55 -10.85 -29.80 16.34
C ARG A 55 -10.16 -29.04 17.48
N VAL A 56 -10.47 -29.39 18.73
CA VAL A 56 -9.91 -28.77 19.95
C VAL A 56 -8.76 -29.61 20.54
N GLY A 57 -8.27 -30.62 19.83
CA GLY A 57 -7.10 -31.41 20.19
C GLY A 57 -5.90 -31.07 19.32
N ASP A 58 -4.97 -30.29 19.86
CA ASP A 58 -3.56 -30.23 19.44
C ASP A 58 -3.31 -29.95 17.94
N MET A 59 -3.70 -28.75 17.50
CA MET A 59 -3.03 -28.17 16.32
C MET A 59 -1.61 -27.79 16.75
N PRO A 60 -0.55 -28.31 16.11
CA PRO A 60 0.81 -27.86 16.41
C PRO A 60 0.86 -26.33 16.28
N GLU A 61 1.59 -25.67 17.17
CA GLU A 61 1.75 -24.19 17.20
C GLU A 61 2.21 -23.59 15.85
N ASP A 62 2.62 -24.43 14.91
CA ASP A 62 3.07 -24.13 13.55
C ASP A 62 1.94 -23.90 12.52
N ASN A 63 0.69 -24.30 12.79
CA ASN A 63 -0.42 -24.19 11.81
C ASN A 63 -1.54 -23.26 12.28
N ILE A 64 -1.21 -22.02 12.62
CA ILE A 64 -2.23 -21.00 12.87
C ILE A 64 -2.76 -20.50 11.52
N PRO A 65 -4.04 -20.73 11.19
CA PRO A 65 -4.59 -20.30 9.92
C PRO A 65 -4.53 -18.77 9.81
N ALA A 66 -4.07 -18.28 8.66
CA ALA A 66 -4.11 -16.88 8.31
C ALA A 66 -5.48 -16.53 7.70
N PRO A 67 -6.06 -15.37 7.99
CA PRO A 67 -5.63 -14.34 8.94
C PRO A 67 -5.81 -14.83 10.39
N ASN A 68 -4.83 -14.50 11.23
CA ASN A 68 -4.79 -14.97 12.62
C ASN A 68 -5.02 -13.82 13.60
N THR A 69 -5.64 -14.12 14.74
CA THR A 69 -5.88 -13.14 15.83
C THR A 69 -4.61 -12.80 16.62
N GLN A 70 -3.52 -13.55 16.42
CA GLN A 70 -2.25 -13.37 17.11
C GLN A 70 -1.33 -12.34 16.44
N GLY A 71 -1.71 -11.78 15.28
CA GLY A 71 -0.89 -10.83 14.54
C GLY A 71 0.43 -11.41 14.01
N ARG A 72 0.46 -12.70 13.65
CA ARG A 72 1.56 -13.30 12.89
C ARG A 72 1.48 -12.89 11.43
N TRP A 73 2.65 -12.76 10.80
CA TRP A 73 2.75 -12.47 9.37
C TRP A 73 2.30 -13.67 8.53
N PHE A 74 1.72 -13.39 7.37
CA PHE A 74 1.36 -14.37 6.35
C PHE A 74 1.52 -13.75 4.96
N VAL A 75 1.57 -14.59 3.93
CA VAL A 75 1.65 -14.15 2.52
C VAL A 75 0.25 -13.97 1.96
N SER A 76 -0.02 -12.83 1.32
CA SER A 76 -1.27 -12.62 0.56
C SER A 76 -1.28 -13.46 -0.71
N THR A 77 -2.44 -14.02 -1.03
CA THR A 77 -2.72 -14.72 -2.29
C THR A 77 -2.92 -13.78 -3.47
N LEU A 78 -3.19 -12.49 -3.20
CA LEU A 78 -3.34 -11.47 -4.24
C LEU A 78 -1.99 -11.11 -4.86
N ASP A 79 -1.91 -11.13 -6.19
CA ASP A 79 -0.74 -10.65 -6.93
C ASP A 79 -0.83 -9.13 -7.17
N PRO A 80 0.02 -8.31 -6.52
CA PRO A 80 -0.02 -6.86 -6.69
C PRO A 80 0.32 -6.40 -8.12
N ALA A 81 0.93 -7.26 -8.93
CA ALA A 81 1.24 -6.97 -10.32
C ALA A 81 -0.01 -6.85 -11.20
N GLU A 82 -1.17 -7.39 -10.79
CA GLU A 82 -2.44 -7.21 -11.51
C GLU A 82 -2.81 -5.73 -11.68
N ALA A 83 -2.46 -4.91 -10.69
CA ALA A 83 -2.69 -3.47 -10.75
C ALA A 83 -1.82 -2.76 -11.80
N LEU A 84 -0.80 -3.40 -12.38
CA LEU A 84 0.01 -2.83 -13.45
C LEU A 84 -0.63 -3.02 -14.84
N VAL A 85 -1.48 -4.04 -15.03
CA VAL A 85 -1.96 -4.50 -16.36
C VAL A 85 -2.66 -3.39 -17.16
N LYS A 86 -3.38 -2.48 -16.50
CA LYS A 86 -4.08 -1.36 -17.16
C LYS A 86 -3.39 -0.01 -16.92
N LEU A 87 -2.25 0.03 -16.24
CA LEU A 87 -1.51 1.26 -16.07
C LEU A 87 -0.75 1.60 -17.35
N PRO A 88 -0.68 2.89 -17.71
CA PRO A 88 -0.03 3.30 -18.95
C PRO A 88 1.47 3.02 -18.87
N GLY A 89 1.97 2.18 -19.77
CA GLY A 89 3.40 2.03 -20.01
C GLY A 89 4.20 1.44 -18.86
N LEU A 90 3.59 0.66 -17.96
CA LEU A 90 4.27 -0.04 -16.86
C LEU A 90 4.03 -1.54 -16.95
N TRP A 91 5.04 -2.34 -16.62
CA TRP A 91 4.93 -3.79 -16.56
C TRP A 91 5.96 -4.39 -15.59
N MET A 92 5.74 -5.66 -15.22
CA MET A 92 6.71 -6.41 -14.42
C MET A 92 7.96 -6.74 -15.24
N ARG A 93 9.14 -6.52 -14.66
CA ARG A 93 10.40 -6.98 -15.23
C ARG A 93 10.38 -8.51 -15.39
N PRO A 94 10.82 -9.06 -16.53
CA PRO A 94 10.89 -10.51 -16.74
C PRO A 94 11.64 -11.22 -15.61
N GLY A 95 11.09 -12.36 -15.17
CA GLY A 95 11.69 -13.15 -14.10
C GLY A 95 11.57 -12.54 -12.70
N THR A 96 10.79 -11.47 -12.51
CA THR A 96 10.49 -10.87 -11.20
C THR A 96 9.00 -10.98 -10.90
N ARG A 97 8.65 -11.11 -9.62
CA ARG A 97 7.25 -11.04 -9.14
C ARG A 97 7.12 -10.13 -7.92
N LEU A 98 5.91 -9.61 -7.69
CA LEU A 98 5.57 -8.90 -6.46
C LEU A 98 4.91 -9.86 -5.47
N VAL A 99 5.28 -9.77 -4.20
CA VAL A 99 4.70 -10.58 -3.12
C VAL A 99 4.38 -9.65 -1.97
N THR A 100 3.21 -9.82 -1.35
CA THR A 100 2.81 -9.03 -0.19
C THR A 100 2.78 -9.89 1.07
N TYR A 101 3.49 -9.46 2.11
CA TYR A 101 3.27 -9.96 3.45
C TYR A 101 2.25 -9.09 4.17
N LEU A 102 1.35 -9.75 4.90
CA LEU A 102 0.29 -9.14 5.68
C LEU A 102 0.41 -9.55 7.14
N ARG A 103 0.05 -8.65 8.03
CA ARG A 103 -0.12 -8.90 9.45
C ARG A 103 -1.34 -8.13 9.91
N GLN A 104 -2.23 -8.77 10.65
CA GLN A 104 -3.46 -8.13 11.13
C GLN A 104 -3.66 -8.47 12.60
N ASP A 105 -3.96 -7.45 13.41
CA ASP A 105 -4.31 -7.60 14.82
C ASP A 105 -5.49 -6.67 15.18
N ALA A 106 -5.92 -6.70 16.45
CA ALA A 106 -7.00 -5.83 16.94
C ALA A 106 -6.70 -4.33 16.80
N ASN A 107 -5.42 -3.94 16.68
CA ASN A 107 -4.98 -2.54 16.58
C ASN A 107 -4.86 -2.05 15.13
N GLY A 108 -4.80 -2.96 14.15
CA GLY A 108 -4.78 -2.65 12.73
C GLY A 108 -4.07 -3.69 11.87
N GLY A 109 -4.02 -3.42 10.57
CA GLY A 109 -3.28 -4.21 9.61
C GLY A 109 -2.02 -3.53 9.13
N MET A 110 -0.97 -4.30 8.95
CA MET A 110 0.24 -3.93 8.23
C MET A 110 0.35 -4.77 6.97
N GLY A 111 0.76 -4.13 5.89
CA GLY A 111 1.18 -4.79 4.66
C GLY A 111 2.52 -4.25 4.17
N THR A 112 3.25 -5.13 3.50
CA THR A 112 4.52 -4.82 2.84
C THR A 112 4.68 -5.66 1.58
N THR A 113 4.78 -4.97 0.45
CA THR A 113 5.01 -5.59 -0.86
C THR A 113 6.48 -5.51 -1.21
N VAL A 114 7.05 -6.64 -1.63
CA VAL A 114 8.44 -6.78 -2.05
C VAL A 114 8.51 -7.32 -3.48
N ALA A 115 9.57 -6.95 -4.20
CA ALA A 115 9.88 -7.52 -5.51
C ALA A 115 10.95 -8.61 -5.35
N LEU A 116 10.71 -9.78 -5.95
CA LEU A 116 11.54 -10.96 -5.81
C LEU A 116 11.82 -11.60 -7.17
N PRO A 117 13.01 -12.17 -7.40
CA PRO A 117 13.22 -13.10 -8.50
C PRO A 117 12.21 -14.24 -8.42
N GLY A 118 11.66 -14.61 -9.57
CA GLY A 118 10.62 -15.65 -9.69
C GLY A 118 11.05 -17.00 -9.14
N LEU A 119 12.35 -17.32 -9.11
CA LEU A 119 12.83 -18.58 -8.51
C LEU A 119 12.90 -18.56 -6.98
N LEU A 120 12.93 -17.37 -6.36
CA LEU A 120 13.11 -17.17 -4.90
C LEU A 120 11.83 -16.75 -4.18
N SER A 121 10.69 -17.02 -4.81
CA SER A 121 9.38 -16.59 -4.33
C SER A 121 8.41 -17.77 -4.24
N THR A 122 8.96 -18.98 -4.11
CA THR A 122 8.21 -20.17 -3.72
C THR A 122 7.81 -20.08 -2.24
N THR A 123 6.77 -20.82 -1.84
CA THR A 123 6.26 -20.86 -0.47
C THR A 123 7.37 -21.12 0.56
N GLU A 124 8.28 -22.05 0.29
CA GLU A 124 9.43 -22.36 1.15
C GLU A 124 10.28 -21.13 1.50
N TYR A 125 10.68 -20.33 0.50
CA TYR A 125 11.48 -19.12 0.75
C TYR A 125 10.69 -18.00 1.43
N LEU A 126 9.39 -17.93 1.16
CA LEU A 126 8.54 -16.90 1.75
C LEU A 126 8.24 -17.20 3.22
N ASP A 127 8.02 -18.46 3.58
CA ASP A 127 7.76 -18.92 4.95
C ASP A 127 9.03 -18.86 5.82
N ASP A 128 10.20 -19.19 5.25
CA ASP A 128 11.50 -18.99 5.90
C ASP A 128 11.73 -17.51 6.29
N ALA A 129 11.22 -16.57 5.50
CA ALA A 129 11.28 -15.15 5.85
C ALA A 129 10.40 -14.79 7.06
N ILE A 130 9.26 -15.46 7.20
CA ILE A 130 8.31 -15.27 8.30
C ILE A 130 8.86 -15.91 9.59
N SER A 131 9.43 -17.11 9.52
CA SER A 131 9.98 -17.81 10.69
C SER A 131 11.14 -17.07 11.35
N LYS A 132 11.85 -16.23 10.59
CA LYS A 132 12.96 -15.37 11.06
C LYS A 132 12.49 -14.06 11.72
N VAL A 133 11.19 -13.77 11.73
CA VAL A 133 10.64 -12.59 12.40
C VAL A 133 10.59 -12.82 13.91
N THR A 134 11.27 -11.98 14.69
CA THR A 134 11.33 -12.10 16.15
C THR A 134 10.47 -11.08 16.88
N ALA A 135 9.93 -10.08 16.18
CA ALA A 135 9.08 -9.03 16.75
C ALA A 135 7.85 -8.77 15.87
N PRO A 136 6.67 -8.45 16.45
CA PRO A 136 5.45 -8.26 15.68
C PRO A 136 5.54 -7.18 14.60
N ASP A 137 6.28 -6.10 14.86
CA ASP A 137 6.44 -4.98 13.92
C ASP A 137 7.63 -5.15 12.96
N GLN A 138 8.41 -6.24 13.08
CA GLN A 138 9.50 -6.55 12.16
C GLN A 138 8.92 -7.15 10.88
N VAL A 139 9.14 -6.45 9.76
CA VAL A 139 8.74 -6.88 8.42
C VAL A 139 9.56 -8.10 7.97
N PRO A 140 8.93 -9.16 7.42
CA PRO A 140 9.62 -10.27 6.78
C PRO A 140 10.57 -9.81 5.67
N LYS A 141 11.75 -10.43 5.59
CA LYS A 141 12.78 -10.10 4.58
C LYS A 141 13.16 -11.37 3.81
N PRO A 142 12.43 -11.71 2.74
CA PRO A 142 12.73 -12.91 1.96
C PRO A 142 14.09 -12.82 1.26
N MET A 143 14.66 -14.00 1.01
CA MET A 143 15.90 -14.16 0.29
C MET A 143 15.78 -13.57 -1.12
N GLY A 144 16.78 -12.78 -1.52
CA GLY A 144 16.82 -12.20 -2.86
C GLY A 144 15.83 -11.06 -3.11
N ALA A 145 15.19 -10.52 -2.06
CA ALA A 145 14.37 -9.32 -2.18
C ALA A 145 15.17 -8.19 -2.82
N LEU A 146 14.61 -7.58 -3.87
CA LEU A 146 15.22 -6.42 -4.50
C LEU A 146 15.22 -5.23 -3.52
N PRO A 147 16.17 -4.27 -3.66
CA PRO A 147 16.30 -3.15 -2.72
C PRO A 147 15.04 -2.29 -2.56
N ASN A 148 14.19 -2.27 -3.59
CA ASN A 148 12.90 -1.58 -3.59
C ASN A 148 11.93 -2.31 -4.54
N LEU A 149 10.62 -2.26 -4.26
CA LEU A 149 9.60 -2.92 -5.08
C LEU A 149 9.62 -2.42 -6.55
N MET A 150 9.87 -1.13 -6.77
CA MET A 150 9.92 -0.57 -8.12
C MET A 150 11.15 -1.03 -8.93
N ALA A 151 12.12 -1.72 -8.30
CA ALA A 151 13.24 -2.33 -9.02
C ALA A 151 12.81 -3.57 -9.82
N GLY A 152 11.64 -4.14 -9.51
CA GLY A 152 11.01 -5.22 -10.27
C GLY A 152 10.06 -4.76 -11.36
N ILE A 153 9.94 -3.45 -11.60
CA ILE A 153 9.00 -2.85 -12.55
C ILE A 153 9.80 -2.10 -13.61
N ASP A 154 9.43 -2.30 -14.87
CA ASP A 154 9.94 -1.54 -16.01
C ASP A 154 8.78 -0.80 -16.68
N GLY A 155 9.11 0.04 -17.67
CA GLY A 155 8.12 0.83 -18.38
C GLY A 155 8.66 1.42 -19.68
N ASP A 156 7.77 2.09 -20.42
CA ASP A 156 8.02 2.58 -21.78
C ASP A 156 8.81 3.89 -21.86
N GLY A 157 9.19 4.46 -20.71
CA GLY A 157 9.89 5.74 -20.60
C GLY A 157 9.02 6.98 -20.87
N SER A 158 7.71 6.82 -21.09
CA SER A 158 6.80 7.94 -21.30
C SER A 158 6.55 8.72 -20.01
N LEU A 159 6.31 10.03 -20.09
CA LEU A 159 5.99 10.86 -18.91
C LEU A 159 4.75 10.35 -18.16
N ALA A 160 3.80 9.74 -18.88
CA ALA A 160 2.59 9.17 -18.28
C ALA A 160 2.90 7.94 -17.41
N SER A 161 3.83 7.08 -17.83
CA SER A 161 4.26 5.92 -17.04
C SER A 161 4.91 6.33 -15.72
N PHE A 162 5.69 7.41 -15.68
CA PHE A 162 6.28 7.94 -14.44
C PHE A 162 5.22 8.48 -13.49
N LEU A 163 4.22 9.19 -14.00
CA LEU A 163 3.07 9.61 -13.18
C LEU A 163 2.37 8.39 -12.58
N ALA A 164 2.08 7.37 -13.40
CA ALA A 164 1.45 6.14 -12.95
C ALA A 164 2.30 5.40 -11.89
N ALA A 165 3.62 5.34 -12.09
CA ALA A 165 4.56 4.69 -11.16
C ALA A 165 4.58 5.38 -9.79
N SER A 166 4.54 6.71 -9.78
CA SER A 166 4.46 7.53 -8.57
C SER A 166 3.18 7.25 -7.77
N ILE A 167 2.03 7.11 -8.45
CA ILE A 167 0.76 6.79 -7.80
C ILE A 167 0.75 5.33 -7.34
N PHE A 168 1.13 4.39 -8.21
CA PHE A 168 1.24 2.97 -7.90
C PHE A 168 2.08 2.71 -6.65
N THR A 169 3.26 3.34 -6.55
CA THR A 169 4.15 3.19 -5.39
C THR A 169 3.45 3.55 -4.07
N ARG A 170 2.62 4.61 -4.07
CA ARG A 170 1.92 5.05 -2.87
C ARG A 170 0.74 4.15 -2.52
N GLU A 171 -0.03 3.74 -3.53
CA GLU A 171 -1.17 2.84 -3.34
C GLU A 171 -0.72 1.44 -2.88
N VAL A 172 0.31 0.87 -3.51
CA VAL A 172 0.81 -0.47 -3.13
C VAL A 172 1.46 -0.47 -1.74
N ARG A 173 2.08 0.64 -1.31
CA ARG A 173 2.61 0.78 0.06
C ARG A 173 1.51 0.86 1.13
N GLU A 174 0.28 1.18 0.73
CA GLU A 174 -0.89 1.19 1.61
C GLU A 174 -1.63 -0.15 1.60
N PHE A 175 -1.32 -1.05 0.66
CA PHE A 175 -1.98 -2.35 0.58
C PHE A 175 -1.79 -3.14 1.87
N GLY A 176 -2.90 -3.65 2.43
CA GLY A 176 -2.92 -4.33 3.73
C GLY A 176 -2.85 -3.42 4.97
N ARG A 177 -2.78 -2.09 4.80
CA ARG A 177 -2.70 -1.14 5.92
C ARG A 177 -4.05 -0.54 6.28
N PHE A 178 -4.38 -0.56 7.57
CA PHE A 178 -5.58 0.10 8.10
C PHE A 178 -5.38 0.55 9.56
N ASN A 179 -6.35 1.29 10.11
CA ASN A 179 -6.30 1.90 11.45
C ASN A 179 -5.01 2.71 11.68
N ARG A 180 -4.22 2.41 12.71
CA ARG A 180 -3.02 3.18 13.07
C ARG A 180 -1.90 3.11 12.04
N TYR A 181 -1.95 2.13 11.14
CA TYR A 181 -0.94 1.92 10.11
C TYR A 181 -1.32 2.55 8.77
N ALA A 182 -2.59 2.94 8.60
CA ALA A 182 -3.04 3.69 7.45
C ALA A 182 -2.38 5.07 7.44
N ARG A 183 -1.84 5.45 6.29
CA ARG A 183 -1.18 6.74 6.05
C ARG A 183 -1.76 7.37 4.81
N TRP A 184 -1.62 6.71 3.67
CA TRP A 184 -1.98 7.24 2.35
C TRP A 184 -3.48 7.33 2.13
N VAL A 185 -4.28 6.43 2.72
CA VAL A 185 -5.74 6.39 2.53
C VAL A 185 -6.44 7.69 2.96
N HIS A 186 -5.80 8.48 3.83
CA HIS A 186 -6.32 9.77 4.30
C HIS A 186 -5.97 10.94 3.38
N HIS A 187 -5.20 10.74 2.31
CA HIS A 187 -4.84 11.77 1.35
C HIS A 187 -5.89 11.86 0.23
N ARG A 188 -6.18 13.09 -0.20
CA ARG A 188 -7.06 13.40 -1.34
C ARG A 188 -6.29 14.30 -2.30
N PHE A 189 -6.24 13.92 -3.59
CA PHE A 189 -5.62 14.77 -4.61
C PHE A 189 -6.36 16.10 -4.72
N VAL A 190 -5.60 17.19 -4.82
CA VAL A 190 -6.14 18.55 -4.93
C VAL A 190 -5.48 19.31 -6.06
N ALA A 191 -6.28 20.12 -6.76
CA ALA A 191 -5.79 21.10 -7.74
C ALA A 191 -5.84 22.55 -7.22
N ALA A 192 -6.31 22.74 -5.98
CA ALA A 192 -6.28 23.99 -5.26
C ALA A 192 -6.43 23.71 -3.75
N PRO A 193 -5.95 24.60 -2.87
CA PRO A 193 -6.22 24.52 -1.43
C PRO A 193 -7.72 24.57 -1.13
N PRO A 194 -8.26 23.68 -0.29
CA PRO A 194 -9.65 23.79 0.19
C PRO A 194 -9.90 25.15 0.87
N GLN A 195 -10.91 25.89 0.42
CA GLN A 195 -11.15 27.28 0.84
C GLN A 195 -11.71 27.40 2.26
N GLN A 196 -12.34 26.35 2.78
CA GLN A 196 -13.00 26.35 4.09
C GLN A 196 -12.02 26.21 5.26
N ILE A 197 -10.73 26.01 4.97
CA ILE A 197 -9.71 25.74 5.99
C ILE A 197 -8.77 26.94 6.09
N PRO A 198 -8.57 27.51 7.30
CA PRO A 198 -7.58 28.57 7.49
C PRO A 198 -6.17 27.98 7.44
N TRP A 199 -5.52 28.05 6.28
CA TRP A 199 -4.20 27.45 6.07
C TRP A 199 -3.07 28.28 6.70
N GLN A 200 -2.24 27.62 7.51
CA GLN A 200 -0.95 28.13 7.94
C GLN A 200 0.14 27.58 7.01
N TRP A 201 0.61 28.43 6.10
CA TRP A 201 1.61 28.08 5.10
C TRP A 201 3.01 27.98 5.73
N ARG A 202 3.71 26.88 5.44
CA ARG A 202 5.10 26.64 5.87
C ARG A 202 6.12 27.01 4.78
N THR A 203 5.64 27.20 3.56
CA THR A 203 6.42 27.55 2.38
C THR A 203 5.72 28.66 1.59
N LYS A 204 6.36 29.21 0.55
CA LYS A 204 5.66 30.02 -0.44
C LYS A 204 4.49 29.22 -1.02
N ILE A 205 3.33 29.86 -1.17
CA ILE A 205 2.15 29.26 -1.79
C ILE A 205 2.50 28.87 -3.24
N PRO A 206 2.31 27.60 -3.65
CA PRO A 206 2.49 27.20 -5.03
C PRO A 206 1.54 27.95 -5.95
N GLU A 207 2.04 28.42 -7.09
CA GLU A 207 1.24 29.10 -8.11
C GLU A 207 0.39 28.09 -8.92
N ASP A 208 0.81 26.83 -8.96
CA ASP A 208 0.20 25.77 -9.76
C ASP A 208 0.21 24.45 -8.98
N PHE A 209 -0.99 23.98 -8.62
CA PHE A 209 -1.24 22.71 -7.94
C PHE A 209 -1.54 21.56 -8.91
N SER A 210 -1.53 21.80 -10.22
CA SER A 210 -1.81 20.74 -11.19
C SER A 210 -0.73 19.64 -11.14
N PRO A 211 -1.15 18.36 -11.21
CA PRO A 211 -0.21 17.26 -11.37
C PRO A 211 0.59 17.43 -12.67
N LYS A 212 1.90 17.25 -12.59
CA LYS A 212 2.79 17.45 -13.72
C LYS A 212 4.01 16.56 -13.66
N VAL A 213 4.55 16.29 -14.84
CA VAL A 213 5.79 15.54 -15.02
C VAL A 213 6.73 16.39 -15.85
N VAL A 214 7.98 16.50 -15.40
CA VAL A 214 9.02 17.33 -16.02
C VAL A 214 10.21 16.44 -16.38
N LEU A 215 10.62 16.48 -17.64
CA LEU A 215 11.88 15.91 -18.11
C LEU A 215 12.95 17.00 -18.11
N ARG A 216 13.96 16.82 -17.26
CA ARG A 216 15.12 17.69 -17.15
C ARG A 216 16.16 17.39 -18.23
N GLN A 217 17.17 18.26 -18.32
CA GLN A 217 18.23 18.17 -19.34
C GLN A 217 19.18 16.99 -19.11
N ASP A 218 19.33 16.56 -17.86
CA ASP A 218 20.11 15.40 -17.41
C ASP A 218 19.36 14.07 -17.55
N ALA A 219 18.20 14.07 -18.23
CA ALA A 219 17.27 12.94 -18.32
C ALA A 219 16.65 12.49 -16.98
N GLU A 220 16.78 13.29 -15.91
CA GLU A 220 15.99 13.11 -14.69
C GLU A 220 14.53 13.44 -14.97
N ILE A 221 13.62 12.61 -14.44
CA ILE A 221 12.19 12.84 -14.52
C ILE A 221 11.65 13.18 -13.14
N ILE A 222 10.88 14.27 -13.07
CA ILE A 222 10.26 14.72 -11.82
C ILE A 222 8.76 14.66 -11.96
N VAL A 223 8.12 13.90 -11.08
CA VAL A 223 6.66 13.90 -10.91
C VAL A 223 6.31 14.78 -9.73
N GLU A 224 5.41 15.74 -9.94
CA GLU A 224 4.93 16.65 -8.92
C GLU A 224 3.40 16.63 -8.87
N PHE A 225 2.84 16.50 -7.67
CA PHE A 225 1.40 16.66 -7.43
C PHE A 225 1.14 16.99 -5.96
N TYR A 226 -0.12 17.30 -5.64
CA TYR A 226 -0.51 17.78 -4.32
C TYR A 226 -1.66 16.97 -3.75
N THR A 227 -1.64 16.77 -2.44
CA THR A 227 -2.76 16.17 -1.71
C THR A 227 -3.10 16.95 -0.44
N CYS A 228 -4.34 16.80 -0.01
CA CYS A 228 -4.82 17.21 1.30
C CYS A 228 -5.07 15.96 2.16
N ARG A 229 -4.42 15.88 3.32
CA ARG A 229 -4.75 14.86 4.32
C ARG A 229 -6.00 15.31 5.07
N VAL A 230 -7.06 14.50 5.02
CA VAL A 230 -8.37 14.83 5.62
C VAL A 230 -8.52 14.36 7.08
N GLN A 231 -7.59 13.55 7.57
CA GLN A 231 -7.52 13.13 8.97
C GLN A 231 -6.54 14.02 9.74
N LYS A 232 -6.85 14.33 11.01
CA LYS A 232 -5.99 15.18 11.85
C LYS A 232 -4.56 14.60 12.01
N PRO A 233 -3.51 15.45 11.99
CA PRO A 233 -3.55 16.86 11.60
C PRO A 233 -3.86 17.04 10.11
N ILE A 234 -4.85 17.88 9.80
CA ILE A 234 -5.23 18.22 8.43
C ILE A 234 -4.12 19.08 7.83
N ALA A 235 -3.56 18.65 6.70
CA ALA A 235 -2.39 19.28 6.10
C ALA A 235 -2.37 19.13 4.58
N LEU A 236 -1.79 20.11 3.90
CA LEU A 236 -1.47 20.05 2.49
C LEU A 236 -0.06 19.53 2.29
N PHE A 237 0.08 18.59 1.37
CA PHE A 237 1.34 17.96 1.00
C PHE A 237 1.66 18.25 -0.46
N ARG A 238 2.92 18.56 -0.70
CA ARG A 238 3.57 18.52 -2.01
C ARG A 238 4.33 17.21 -2.11
N HIS A 239 4.03 16.44 -3.14
CA HIS A 239 4.71 15.20 -3.46
C HIS A 239 5.65 15.44 -4.64
N LEU A 240 6.93 15.12 -4.45
CA LEU A 240 7.96 15.22 -5.48
C LEU A 240 8.68 13.88 -5.57
N ASP A 241 8.55 13.23 -6.73
CA ASP A 241 9.28 11.99 -7.00
C ASP A 241 10.29 12.24 -8.10
N ARG A 242 11.56 11.92 -7.80
CA ARG A 242 12.68 12.09 -8.72
C ARG A 242 13.15 10.73 -9.22
N TYR A 243 13.08 10.55 -10.51
CA TYR A 243 13.49 9.34 -11.20
C TYR A 243 14.82 9.60 -11.89
N PRO A 244 15.89 8.86 -11.53
CA PRO A 244 17.14 8.95 -12.25
C PRO A 244 16.97 8.42 -13.68
N PRO A 245 17.88 8.76 -14.61
CA PRO A 245 17.79 8.32 -15.99
C PRO A 245 17.59 6.80 -16.12
N ASN A 246 16.64 6.39 -16.96
CA ASN A 246 16.32 4.99 -17.27
C ASN A 246 15.92 4.13 -16.06
N SER A 247 15.28 4.72 -15.04
CA SER A 247 14.87 3.99 -13.83
C SER A 247 13.50 4.40 -13.32
N TYR A 248 12.67 3.42 -12.94
CA TYR A 248 11.41 3.62 -12.21
C TYR A 248 11.58 3.60 -10.68
N THR A 249 12.81 3.54 -10.18
CA THR A 249 13.10 3.67 -8.76
C THR A 249 13.28 5.14 -8.40
N ALA A 250 12.25 5.74 -7.80
CA ALA A 250 12.25 7.15 -7.43
C ALA A 250 12.82 7.41 -6.03
N GLU A 251 13.43 8.57 -5.87
CA GLU A 251 13.57 9.25 -4.59
C GLU A 251 12.26 10.01 -4.31
N ASN A 252 11.49 9.55 -3.31
CA ASN A 252 10.22 10.17 -2.94
C ASN A 252 10.43 11.25 -1.87
N GLN A 253 9.90 12.45 -2.11
CA GLN A 253 9.89 13.55 -1.16
C GLN A 253 8.46 14.05 -0.93
N ASP A 254 7.94 13.82 0.29
CA ASP A 254 6.64 14.31 0.72
C ASP A 254 6.82 15.49 1.67
N GLN A 255 6.49 16.70 1.22
CA GLN A 255 6.67 17.94 1.96
C GLN A 255 5.33 18.50 2.45
N VAL A 256 5.20 18.73 3.76
CA VAL A 256 4.08 19.50 4.32
C VAL A 256 4.25 20.97 3.96
N ILE A 257 3.36 21.52 3.14
CA ILE A 257 3.41 22.91 2.69
C ILE A 257 2.44 23.84 3.44
N ALA A 258 1.39 23.28 4.02
CA ALA A 258 0.48 24.01 4.91
C ALA A 258 -0.18 23.06 5.91
N VAL A 259 -0.57 23.59 7.06
CA VAL A 259 -1.38 22.89 8.06
C VAL A 259 -2.65 23.67 8.33
N ALA A 260 -3.74 22.98 8.66
CA ALA A 260 -4.96 23.64 9.13
C ALA A 260 -4.63 24.38 10.43
N GLY A 261 -4.86 25.69 10.44
CA GLY A 261 -4.78 26.48 11.67
C GLY A 261 -5.90 26.09 12.62
N ASN A 262 -5.67 26.27 13.92
CA ASN A 262 -6.78 26.25 14.88
C ASN A 262 -7.71 27.39 14.49
N ALA A 263 -8.97 27.08 14.16
CA ALA A 263 -9.99 28.10 14.11
C ALA A 263 -9.99 28.77 15.49
N ALA A 264 -9.74 30.08 15.53
CA ALA A 264 -9.91 30.84 16.76
C ALA A 264 -11.37 30.63 17.20
N SER A 265 -11.54 29.97 18.34
CA SER A 265 -12.81 29.87 19.07
C SER A 265 -13.23 31.24 19.58
#